data_AF-A0AAD4C8F0-F1
#
_entry.id   AF-A0AAD4C8F0-F1
#
_cell.length_a   1.000
_cell.length_b   1.000
_cell.length_c   1.000
_cell.angle_alpha   90.00
_cell.angle_beta   90.00
_cell.angle_gamma   90.00
#
_symmetry.space_group_name_H-M   'P 1'
#
loop_
_entity.id
_entity.type
_entity.pdbx_description
1 polymer ?
#
loop_
_entity_poly.entity_id
_entity_poly.type
_entity_poly.pdbx_seq_one_letter_code
_entity_poly.pdbx_strand_id
1 'polypeptide(L)'
;ARTTCNTGSVNCCNSVQTDAVNKPEYSFLKTVLAQVDVVASTLLGLTCNPISVIGVGSNSCSQQTVCCDNNNFNGVVAVGCTPINSGSHSNV
;
A
#
# COMPACT_ATOMS: atom_id res chain seq x y z
N ALA A 1 -18.71 5.16 6.21
CA ALA A 1 -17.92 4.45 5.20
C ALA A 1 -16.98 3.50 5.92
N ARG A 2 -17.05 2.18 5.66
CA ARG A 2 -16.08 1.22 6.19
C ARG A 2 -14.94 1.09 5.18
N THR A 3 -13.73 1.42 5.61
CA THR A 3 -12.49 1.15 4.88
C THR A 3 -12.18 -0.34 5.04
N THR A 4 -12.74 -1.19 4.17
CA THR A 4 -12.51 -2.64 4.24
C THR A 4 -11.29 -3.03 3.40
N CYS A 5 -10.19 -3.37 4.06
CA CYS A 5 -9.21 -4.28 3.46
C CYS A 5 -9.64 -5.71 3.72
N ASN A 6 -9.98 -6.42 2.65
CA ASN A 6 -10.22 -7.86 2.72
C ASN A 6 -8.89 -8.64 2.69
N THR A 7 -7.81 -8.02 2.20
CA THR A 7 -6.46 -8.57 2.17
C THR A 7 -5.49 -7.58 2.82
N GLY A 8 -4.74 -8.03 3.83
CA GLY A 8 -3.72 -7.23 4.50
C GLY A 8 -4.21 -6.10 5.42
N SER A 9 -3.37 -5.08 5.57
CA SER A 9 -3.60 -3.92 6.46
C SER A 9 -3.84 -2.63 5.68
N VAL A 10 -4.68 -1.73 6.21
CA VAL A 10 -4.80 -0.37 5.66
C VAL A 10 -3.53 0.39 5.98
N ASN A 11 -2.95 1.03 4.96
CA ASN A 11 -1.78 1.89 5.10
C ASN A 11 -2.04 3.26 4.47
N CYS A 12 -1.41 4.30 5.03
CA CYS A 12 -1.36 5.63 4.45
C CYS A 12 0.00 5.81 3.79
N CYS A 13 0.05 5.81 2.47
CA CYS A 13 1.28 5.94 1.71
C CYS A 13 1.41 7.33 1.11
N ASN A 14 2.62 7.87 1.07
CA ASN A 14 2.88 9.16 0.45
C ASN A 14 2.62 9.11 -1.06
N SER A 15 3.08 8.02 -1.70
CA SER A 15 2.81 7.77 -3.11
C SER A 15 2.59 6.27 -3.36
N VAL A 16 1.88 5.99 -4.45
CA VAL A 16 1.65 4.63 -4.95
C VAL A 16 2.14 4.56 -6.37
N GLN A 17 3.01 3.60 -6.66
CA GLN A 17 3.68 3.46 -7.94
C GLN A 17 3.42 2.07 -8.50
N THR A 18 2.96 1.99 -9.74
CA THR A 18 3.03 0.76 -10.53
C THR A 18 4.45 0.60 -11.08
N ASP A 19 4.88 -0.65 -11.23
CA ASP A 19 6.15 -1.01 -11.84
C ASP A 19 7.36 -0.30 -11.20
N ALA A 20 7.27 0.05 -9.90
CA ALA A 20 8.30 0.85 -9.25
C ALA A 20 9.66 0.12 -9.27
N VAL A 21 9.64 -1.22 -9.21
CA VAL A 21 10.84 -2.05 -9.39
C VAL A 21 11.56 -1.79 -10.71
N ASN A 22 10.87 -1.39 -11.78
CA ASN A 22 11.48 -1.13 -13.09
C ASN A 22 11.97 0.31 -13.26
N LYS A 23 11.60 1.22 -12.35
CA LYS A 23 12.03 2.61 -12.40
C LYS A 23 13.43 2.75 -11.79
N PRO A 24 14.38 3.44 -12.47
CA PRO A 24 15.75 3.58 -11.98
C PRO A 24 15.82 4.31 -10.63
N GLU A 25 14.90 5.26 -10.39
CA GLU A 25 14.76 6.00 -9.13
C GLU A 25 14.41 5.12 -7.92
N TYR A 26 13.83 3.94 -8.14
CA TYR A 26 13.50 2.98 -7.09
C TYR A 26 14.23 1.64 -7.27
N SER A 27 15.41 1.67 -7.87
CA SER A 27 16.25 0.48 -8.07
C SER A 27 16.54 -0.29 -6.77
N PHE A 28 16.58 0.39 -5.62
CA PHE A 28 16.72 -0.24 -4.29
C PHE A 28 15.58 -1.22 -3.98
N LEU A 29 14.38 -1.01 -4.53
CA LEU A 29 13.24 -1.89 -4.36
C LEU A 29 13.51 -3.28 -4.93
N LYS A 30 14.28 -3.40 -6.01
CA LYS A 30 14.65 -4.72 -6.56
C LYS A 30 15.43 -5.55 -5.53
N THR A 31 16.33 -4.92 -4.80
CA THR A 31 17.13 -5.60 -3.76
C THR A 31 16.26 -5.97 -2.57
N VAL A 32 15.41 -5.04 -2.14
CA VAL A 32 14.53 -5.20 -0.98
C VAL A 32 13.42 -6.25 -1.24
N LEU A 33 12.94 -6.32 -2.48
CA LEU A 33 11.89 -7.23 -2.93
C LEU A 33 12.44 -8.48 -3.61
N ALA A 34 13.75 -8.70 -3.62
CA ALA A 34 14.37 -9.85 -4.29
C ALA A 34 13.85 -11.22 -3.79
N GLN A 35 13.31 -11.26 -2.57
CA GLN A 35 12.75 -12.45 -1.93
C GLN A 35 11.22 -12.50 -1.99
N VAL A 36 10.59 -11.45 -2.51
CA VAL A 36 9.13 -11.36 -2.65
C VAL A 36 8.82 -11.59 -4.12
N ASP A 37 7.88 -12.50 -4.40
CA ASP A 37 7.40 -12.72 -5.77
C ASP A 37 6.50 -11.54 -6.17
N VAL A 38 7.13 -10.45 -6.62
CA VAL A 38 6.45 -9.24 -7.04
C VAL A 38 6.35 -9.26 -8.56
N VAL A 39 5.16 -9.53 -9.08
CA VAL A 39 4.88 -9.34 -10.52
C VAL A 39 5.04 -7.87 -10.88
N ALA A 40 5.55 -7.57 -12.08
CA ALA A 40 5.86 -6.20 -12.51
C ALA A 40 4.68 -5.23 -12.32
N SER A 41 3.45 -5.72 -12.57
CA SER A 41 2.19 -4.97 -12.42
C SER A 41 1.74 -4.74 -10.97
N THR A 42 2.53 -5.14 -9.97
CA THR A 42 2.20 -4.91 -8.56
C THR A 42 2.34 -3.44 -8.22
N LEU A 43 1.30 -2.91 -7.59
CA LEU A 43 1.29 -1.58 -7.01
C LEU A 43 2.10 -1.58 -5.70
N LEU A 44 3.05 -0.66 -5.62
CA LEU A 44 3.94 -0.47 -4.47
C LEU A 44 3.63 0.87 -3.81
N GLY A 45 3.36 0.82 -2.52
CA GLY A 45 3.24 2.01 -1.68
C GLY A 45 4.60 2.43 -1.17
N LEU A 46 4.91 3.72 -1.24
CA LEU A 46 6.16 4.29 -0.73
C LEU A 46 5.86 5.20 0.46
N THR A 47 6.71 5.09 1.50
CA THR A 47 6.59 5.82 2.76
C THR A 47 5.18 5.66 3.34
N CYS A 48 4.89 4.43 3.75
CA CYS A 48 3.60 3.95 4.21
C CYS A 48 3.55 3.79 5.73
N ASN A 49 2.66 4.55 6.36
CA ASN A 49 2.36 4.37 7.78
C ASN A 49 1.15 3.46 7.96
N PRO A 50 1.24 2.40 8.78
CA PRO A 50 0.11 1.53 9.06
C PRO A 50 -0.99 2.31 9.78
N ILE A 51 -2.22 2.12 9.29
CA ILE A 51 -3.42 2.69 9.89
C ILE A 51 -4.16 1.55 10.58
N SER A 52 -4.25 1.60 11.91
CA SER A 52 -5.17 0.71 12.62
C SER A 52 -6.60 1.18 12.39
N VAL A 53 -7.40 0.36 11.71
CA VAL A 53 -8.83 0.59 11.44
C VAL A 53 -9.73 0.37 12.65
N ILE A 54 -9.17 0.06 13.82
CA ILE A 54 -9.93 -0.09 15.06
C ILE A 54 -10.22 1.31 15.62
N GLY A 55 -11.43 1.81 15.39
CA GLY A 55 -11.91 3.06 15.97
C GLY A 55 -12.02 4.18 14.94
N VAL A 56 -13.11 4.15 14.18
CA VAL A 56 -13.58 5.27 13.36
C VAL A 56 -13.63 6.56 14.18
N GLY A 57 -12.81 7.54 13.80
CA GLY A 57 -12.86 8.87 14.37
C GLY A 57 -11.99 9.88 13.65
N SER A 58 -10.71 9.58 13.42
CA SER A 58 -9.77 10.60 12.90
C SER A 58 -8.49 10.05 12.24
N ASN A 59 -8.54 8.94 11.50
CA ASN A 59 -7.40 8.56 10.66
C ASN A 59 -7.56 9.15 9.25
N SER A 60 -7.47 10.48 9.16
CA SER A 60 -7.35 11.20 7.90
C SER A 60 -5.95 10.98 7.37
N CYS A 61 -5.75 9.90 6.61
CA CYS A 61 -4.61 9.85 5.72
C CYS A 61 -4.69 11.09 4.80
N SER A 62 -3.80 12.06 5.02
CA SER A 62 -3.74 13.25 4.18
C SER A 62 -3.03 12.96 2.84
N GLN A 63 -2.46 11.76 2.71
CA GLN A 63 -1.91 11.22 1.47
C GLN A 63 -2.83 10.10 0.95
N GLN A 64 -2.26 9.10 0.30
CA GLN A 64 -3.02 8.08 -0.40
C GLN A 64 -3.33 6.90 0.53
N THR A 65 -4.61 6.65 0.77
CA THR A 65 -5.06 5.48 1.54
C THR A 65 -5.05 4.24 0.65
N VAL A 66 -4.38 3.17 1.08
CA VAL A 66 -4.25 1.92 0.33
C VAL A 66 -4.44 0.69 1.22
N CYS A 67 -4.88 -0.42 0.62
CA CYS A 67 -4.83 -1.75 1.20
C CYS A 67 -3.60 -2.47 0.68
N CYS A 68 -2.69 -2.89 1.54
CA CYS A 68 -1.49 -3.63 1.12
C CYS A 68 -1.40 -4.95 1.87
N ASP A 69 -1.03 -6.03 1.16
CA ASP A 69 -0.85 -7.36 1.75
C ASP A 69 0.28 -7.37 2.79
N ASN A 70 1.42 -6.75 2.47
CA ASN A 70 2.58 -6.70 3.36
C ASN A 70 3.14 -5.28 3.48
N ASN A 71 3.46 -4.87 4.71
CA ASN A 71 4.24 -3.68 5.03
C ASN A 71 5.43 -4.09 5.92
N ASN A 72 6.43 -4.76 5.32
CA ASN A 72 7.51 -5.40 6.08
C ASN A 72 8.84 -4.63 6.05
N PHE A 73 8.86 -3.43 5.46
CA PHE A 73 10.10 -2.68 5.23
C PHE A 73 10.21 -1.45 6.14
N ASN A 74 9.86 -1.61 7.43
CA ASN A 74 9.83 -0.52 8.43
C ASN A 74 8.98 0.68 8.00
N GLY A 75 7.90 0.46 7.24
CA GLY A 75 7.05 1.54 6.72
C GLY A 75 7.62 2.28 5.51
N VAL A 76 8.79 1.91 4.99
CA VAL A 76 9.35 2.56 3.80
C VAL A 76 8.64 2.07 2.52
N VAL A 77 8.26 0.80 2.49
CA VAL A 77 7.62 0.17 1.33
C VAL A 77 6.51 -0.75 1.78
N ALA A 78 5.38 -0.69 1.10
CA ALA A 78 4.32 -1.67 1.19
C ALA A 78 4.06 -2.29 -0.20
N VAL A 79 3.78 -3.59 -0.23
CA VAL A 79 3.61 -4.39 -1.46
C VAL A 79 2.19 -4.88 -1.60
N GLY A 80 1.75 -5.12 -2.85
CA GLY A 80 0.38 -5.56 -3.12
C GLY A 80 -0.64 -4.47 -2.78
N CYS A 81 -0.27 -3.20 -2.94
CA CYS A 81 -1.10 -2.09 -2.52
C CYS A 81 -2.27 -1.86 -3.49
N THR A 82 -3.45 -1.55 -2.99
CA THR A 82 -4.61 -1.20 -3.81
C THR A 82 -5.22 0.10 -3.29
N PRO A 83 -5.45 1.13 -4.13
CA PRO A 83 -6.04 2.39 -3.71
C PRO A 83 -7.43 2.17 -3.09
N ILE A 84 -7.62 2.65 -1.87
CA ILE A 84 -8.93 2.69 -1.25
C ILE A 84 -9.54 4.05 -1.57
N ASN A 85 -10.27 4.13 -2.68
CA ASN A 85 -11.16 5.28 -2.87
C ASN A 85 -12.33 5.14 -1.90
N SER A 86 -12.66 6.21 -1.18
CA SER A 86 -13.76 6.30 -0.21
C SER A 86 -15.17 6.17 -0.83
N GLY A 87 -15.34 5.44 -1.93
CA GLY A 87 -16.58 5.41 -2.70
C GLY A 87 -16.89 4.17 -3.53
N SER A 88 -16.00 3.19 -3.74
CA SER A 88 -16.39 2.01 -4.54
C SER A 88 -15.42 0.84 -4.43
N HIS A 89 -15.80 -0.14 -3.62
CA HIS A 89 -15.70 -1.53 -4.05
C HIS A 89 -17.01 -2.25 -3.68
N SER A 90 -18.01 -2.10 -4.56
CA SER A 90 -19.04 -3.11 -4.71
C SER A 90 -18.39 -4.34 -5.33
N ASN A 91 -18.11 -5.37 -4.53
CA ASN A 91 -18.55 -6.75 -4.81
C ASN A 91 -18.16 -7.65 -3.62
N VAL A 92 -19.09 -7.79 -2.66
CA VAL A 92 -19.68 -9.06 -2.24
C VAL A 92 -21.06 -8.78 -1.67
#